data_AF-A0A4Q3DLU3-F1
#
_entry.id   AF-A0A4Q3DLU3-F1
#
_cell.length_a   1.000
_cell.length_b   1.000
_cell.length_c   1.000
_cell.angle_alpha   90.00
_cell.angle_beta   90.00
_cell.angle_gamma   90.00
#
_symmetry.space_group_name_H-M   'P 1'
#
loop_
_entity.id
_entity.type
_entity.pdbx_description
1 polymer ?
#
loop_
_entity_poly.entity_id
_entity_poly.type
_entity_poly.pdbx_seq_one_letter_code
_entity_poly.pdbx_strand_id
1 'polypeptide(L)'
;MKNELFEALSALHRKVADIKVFDAENAALLRQYALEFEALGTRLLSFAPDQFKDVVTDYQKTLPEGFHGAPNVHDDTDNGDGFYESVSSLNNHINDAVEVINGI
;
A
#
# COMPACT_ATOMS: atom_id res chain seq x y z
N MET A 1 -14.06 14.02 6.69
CA MET A 1 -13.73 12.74 6.06
C MET A 1 -12.67 12.87 4.96
N LYS A 2 -12.88 13.68 3.90
CA LYS A 2 -11.86 13.91 2.85
C LYS A 2 -10.46 14.25 3.42
N ASN A 3 -10.35 15.33 4.19
CA ASN A 3 -9.06 15.79 4.74
C ASN A 3 -8.39 14.74 5.64
N GLU A 4 -9.18 14.04 6.46
CA GLU A 4 -8.68 12.98 7.35
C GLU A 4 -8.11 11.79 6.56
N LEU A 5 -8.80 11.36 5.49
CA LEU A 5 -8.31 10.30 4.62
C LEU A 5 -7.07 10.75 3.84
N PHE A 6 -7.04 11.98 3.36
CA PHE A 6 -5.88 12.57 2.70
C PHE A 6 -4.65 12.60 3.63
N GLU A 7 -4.82 13.07 4.86
CA GLU A 7 -3.77 13.12 5.87
C GLU A 7 -3.25 11.72 6.23
N ALA A 8 -4.17 10.75 6.37
CA ALA A 8 -3.80 9.35 6.64
C ALA A 8 -3.01 8.73 5.48
N LEU A 9 -3.44 8.91 4.23
CA LEU A 9 -2.71 8.44 3.05
C LEU A 9 -1.34 9.13 2.94
N SER A 10 -1.27 10.44 3.16
CA SER A 10 -0.02 11.20 3.13
C SER A 10 0.95 10.78 4.24
N ALA A 11 0.44 10.38 5.40
CA ALA A 11 1.25 9.80 6.46
C ALA A 11 1.77 8.41 6.08
N LEU A 12 0.90 7.56 5.51
CA LEU A 12 1.28 6.22 5.07
C LEU A 12 2.32 6.26 3.94
N HIS A 13 2.14 7.14 2.95
CA HIS A 13 3.10 7.33 1.86
C HIS A 13 4.51 7.64 2.40
N ARG A 14 4.62 8.51 3.42
CA ARG A 14 5.91 8.81 4.05
C ARG A 14 6.53 7.59 4.72
N LYS A 15 5.74 6.83 5.49
CA LYS A 15 6.19 5.60 6.14
C LYS A 15 6.73 4.57 5.13
N VAL A 16 6.02 4.36 4.03
CA VAL A 16 6.41 3.40 2.99
C VAL A 16 7.64 3.93 2.22
N ALA A 17 7.69 5.23 1.93
CA ALA A 17 8.87 5.85 1.32
C ALA A 17 10.13 5.75 2.19
N ASP A 18 10.02 5.65 3.52
CA ASP A 18 11.16 5.48 4.43
C ASP A 18 11.74 4.05 4.40
N ILE A 19 11.04 3.07 3.82
CA ILE A 19 11.55 1.71 3.64
C ILE A 19 12.58 1.70 2.50
N LYS A 20 13.86 1.49 2.84
CA LYS A 20 14.98 1.56 1.88
C LYS A 20 15.80 0.30 1.71
N VAL A 21 15.77 -0.60 2.69
CA VAL A 21 16.65 -1.78 2.72
C VAL A 21 15.87 -3.02 3.10
N PHE A 22 16.22 -4.13 2.47
CA PHE A 22 15.69 -5.43 2.84
C PHE A 22 16.31 -5.91 4.16
N ASP A 23 15.48 -5.97 5.21
CA ASP A 23 15.76 -6.65 6.46
C ASP A 23 14.45 -7.14 7.09
N ALA A 24 14.54 -7.94 8.15
CA ALA A 24 13.38 -8.53 8.80
C ALA A 24 12.42 -7.48 9.42
N GLU A 25 12.95 -6.33 9.87
CA GLU A 25 12.15 -5.27 10.46
C GLU A 25 11.35 -4.54 9.38
N ASN A 26 12.01 -4.11 8.30
CA ASN A 26 11.39 -3.45 7.16
C ASN A 26 10.41 -4.37 6.43
N ALA A 27 10.69 -5.68 6.31
CA ALA A 27 9.74 -6.64 5.77
C ALA A 27 8.49 -6.82 6.66
N ALA A 28 8.62 -6.61 7.98
CA ALA A 28 7.47 -6.56 8.88
C ALA A 28 6.70 -5.23 8.76
N LEU A 29 7.41 -4.10 8.69
CA LEU A 29 6.82 -2.77 8.52
C LEU A 29 6.05 -2.67 7.20
N LEU A 30 6.62 -3.15 6.10
CA LEU A 30 5.96 -3.15 4.79
C LEU A 30 4.60 -3.86 4.85
N ARG A 31 4.53 -5.01 5.52
CA ARG A 31 3.27 -5.75 5.72
C ARG A 31 2.30 -5.01 6.63
N GLN A 32 2.80 -4.37 7.69
CA GLN A 32 1.96 -3.54 8.54
C GLN A 32 1.34 -2.37 7.75
N TYR A 33 2.13 -1.71 6.91
CA TYR A 33 1.68 -0.58 6.10
C TYR A 33 0.73 -1.00 4.98
N ALA A 34 0.92 -2.19 4.42
CA ALA A 34 -0.03 -2.81 3.51
C ALA A 34 -1.41 -3.02 4.16
N LEU A 35 -1.45 -3.58 5.38
CA LEU A 35 -2.70 -3.73 6.14
C LEU A 35 -3.33 -2.37 6.50
N GLU A 36 -2.50 -1.36 6.80
CA GLU A 36 -2.96 0.01 7.02
C GLU A 36 -3.61 0.57 5.75
N PHE A 37 -3.03 0.32 4.58
CA PHE A 37 -3.62 0.72 3.29
C PHE A 37 -4.94 0.00 3.01
N GLU A 38 -5.07 -1.29 3.29
CA GLU A 38 -6.34 -2.01 3.10
C GLU A 38 -7.46 -1.47 4.00
N ALA A 39 -7.13 -1.15 5.26
CA ALA A 39 -8.06 -0.53 6.19
C ALA A 39 -8.48 0.88 5.69
N LEU A 40 -7.53 1.67 5.16
CA LEU A 40 -7.84 2.94 4.50
C LEU A 40 -8.66 2.73 3.24
N GLY A 41 -8.37 1.72 2.42
CA GLY A 41 -9.11 1.33 1.22
C GLY A 41 -10.58 1.08 1.52
N THR A 42 -10.88 0.34 2.60
CA THR A 42 -12.27 0.14 3.06
C THR A 42 -12.98 1.47 3.37
N ARG A 43 -12.26 2.41 3.99
CA ARG A 43 -12.81 3.75 4.30
C ARG A 43 -12.96 4.61 3.05
N LEU A 44 -12.05 4.49 2.09
CA LEU A 44 -12.10 5.17 0.79
C LEU A 44 -13.30 4.68 -0.04
N LEU A 45 -13.54 3.36 -0.08
CA LEU A 45 -14.72 2.78 -0.72
C LEU A 45 -16.02 3.26 -0.06
N SER A 46 -16.02 3.43 1.25
CA SER A 46 -17.17 4.00 1.97
C SER A 46 -17.38 5.49 1.67
N PHE A 47 -16.31 6.22 1.32
CA PHE A 47 -16.35 7.64 0.99
C PHE A 47 -16.80 7.90 -0.46
N ALA A 48 -16.21 7.21 -1.44
CA ALA A 48 -16.52 7.35 -2.86
C ALA A 48 -16.26 6.02 -3.61
N PRO A 49 -17.19 5.05 -3.54
CA PRO A 49 -16.96 3.68 -4.01
C PRO A 49 -16.59 3.61 -5.50
N ASP A 50 -17.30 4.33 -6.35
CA ASP A 50 -17.08 4.31 -7.79
C ASP A 50 -15.71 4.85 -8.20
N GLN A 51 -15.12 5.73 -7.38
CA GLN A 51 -13.82 6.35 -7.65
C GLN A 51 -12.65 5.52 -7.11
N PHE A 52 -12.85 4.77 -6.02
CA PHE A 52 -11.78 4.03 -5.34
C PHE A 52 -11.77 2.52 -5.60
N LYS A 53 -12.83 1.96 -6.19
CA LYS A 53 -12.93 0.51 -6.44
C LYS A 53 -11.73 -0.08 -7.17
N ASP A 54 -11.21 0.61 -8.19
CA ASP A 54 -10.17 0.08 -9.05
C ASP A 54 -8.82 0.14 -8.32
N VAL A 55 -8.52 1.26 -7.65
CA VAL A 55 -7.30 1.42 -6.82
C VAL A 55 -7.21 0.32 -5.75
N VAL A 56 -8.30 0.08 -5.01
CA VAL A 56 -8.29 -0.93 -3.93
C VAL A 56 -8.22 -2.34 -4.48
N THR A 57 -8.97 -2.64 -5.55
CA THR A 57 -9.01 -3.98 -6.14
C THR A 57 -7.68 -4.35 -6.81
N ASP A 58 -7.05 -3.41 -7.50
CA ASP A 58 -5.79 -3.69 -8.19
C ASP A 58 -4.64 -3.85 -7.21
N TYR A 59 -4.61 -3.06 -6.12
CA TYR A 59 -3.65 -3.29 -5.04
C TYR A 59 -3.74 -4.71 -4.46
N GLN A 60 -4.96 -5.21 -4.20
CA GLN A 60 -5.13 -6.57 -3.67
C GLN A 60 -4.64 -7.65 -4.63
N LYS A 61 -4.68 -7.40 -5.94
CA LYS A 61 -4.18 -8.34 -6.96
C LYS A 61 -2.66 -8.30 -7.10
N THR A 62 -2.01 -7.18 -6.77
CA THR A 62 -0.55 -7.02 -6.87
C THR A 62 0.19 -7.52 -5.65
N LEU A 63 -0.51 -7.89 -4.56
CA LEU A 63 0.11 -8.50 -3.40
C LEU A 63 0.57 -9.94 -3.69
N PRO A 64 1.82 -10.30 -3.36
CA PRO A 64 2.30 -11.67 -3.50
C PRO A 64 1.45 -12.69 -2.74
N GLU A 65 1.39 -13.92 -3.25
CA GLU A 65 0.69 -15.00 -2.56
C GLU A 65 1.30 -15.23 -1.16
N GLY A 66 0.44 -15.28 -0.14
CA GLY A 66 0.89 -15.48 1.25
C GLY A 66 1.52 -14.24 1.91
N PHE A 67 1.46 -13.06 1.29
CA PHE A 67 2.01 -11.80 1.84
C PHE A 67 1.51 -11.48 3.26
N HIS A 68 0.24 -11.77 3.56
CA HIS A 68 -0.34 -11.61 4.90
C HIS A 68 0.06 -12.70 5.90
N GLY A 69 0.78 -13.73 5.46
CA GLY A 69 1.27 -14.83 6.27
C GLY A 69 2.52 -14.46 7.08
N ALA A 70 3.32 -15.49 7.40
CA ALA A 70 4.61 -15.30 8.05
C ALA A 70 5.52 -14.35 7.24
N PRO A 71 6.56 -13.72 7.85
CA PRO A 71 7.52 -12.85 7.16
C PRO A 71 8.20 -13.56 5.99
N ASN A 72 7.55 -13.54 4.84
CA ASN A 72 8.03 -14.20 3.63
C ASN A 72 7.93 -13.28 2.43
N VAL A 73 8.23 -12.00 2.64
CA VAL A 73 8.63 -11.11 1.56
C VAL A 73 10.09 -11.48 1.27
N HIS A 74 10.36 -11.99 0.07
CA HIS A 74 11.70 -12.42 -0.32
C HIS A 74 12.45 -11.24 -0.95
N ASP A 75 13.78 -11.27 -0.84
CA ASP A 75 14.65 -10.31 -1.52
C ASP A 75 14.54 -10.52 -3.05
N ASP A 76 14.19 -9.48 -3.78
CA ASP A 76 13.97 -9.45 -5.24
C ASP A 76 15.20 -8.97 -6.03
N THR A 77 16.42 -9.05 -5.49
CA THR A 77 17.60 -8.74 -6.30
C THR A 77 17.71 -9.56 -7.59
N ASP A 78 16.97 -10.69 -7.70
CA ASP A 78 16.95 -11.56 -8.89
C ASP A 78 15.54 -11.93 -9.44
N ASN A 79 14.41 -11.48 -8.89
CA ASN A 79 13.03 -11.89 -9.31
C ASN A 79 12.00 -10.74 -9.26
N GLY A 80 10.96 -10.78 -10.10
CA GLY A 80 9.97 -9.69 -10.25
C GLY A 80 8.70 -9.80 -9.40
N ASP A 81 8.78 -10.21 -8.13
CA ASP A 81 7.63 -10.23 -7.18
C ASP A 81 8.10 -10.12 -5.70
N GLY A 82 9.23 -9.45 -5.41
CA GLY A 82 9.78 -9.41 -4.05
C GLY A 82 9.64 -8.08 -3.33
N PHE A 83 10.55 -7.83 -2.40
CA PHE A 83 10.47 -6.76 -1.42
C PHE A 83 10.41 -5.36 -2.02
N TYR A 84 11.36 -4.98 -2.88
CA TYR A 84 11.43 -3.62 -3.43
C TYR A 84 10.25 -3.34 -4.38
N GLU A 85 9.80 -4.33 -5.13
CA GLU A 85 8.60 -4.23 -5.95
C GLU A 85 7.35 -4.06 -5.10
N SER A 86 7.22 -4.80 -3.99
CA SER A 86 6.12 -4.63 -3.04
C SER A 86 6.09 -3.23 -2.41
N VAL A 87 7.25 -2.66 -2.06
CA VAL A 87 7.37 -1.27 -1.59
C VAL A 87 6.91 -0.29 -2.67
N SER A 88 7.37 -0.48 -3.91
CA SER A 88 7.02 0.38 -5.03
C SER A 88 5.52 0.32 -5.35
N SER A 89 4.95 -0.89 -5.40
CA SER A 89 3.53 -1.13 -5.66
C SER A 89 2.67 -0.42 -4.62
N LEU A 90 2.96 -0.61 -3.33
CA LEU A 90 2.22 0.06 -2.26
C LEU A 90 2.32 1.59 -2.36
N ASN A 91 3.50 2.15 -2.62
CA ASN A 91 3.65 3.60 -2.82
C ASN A 91 2.82 4.13 -3.99
N ASN A 92 2.81 3.41 -5.11
CA ASN A 92 2.04 3.81 -6.29
C ASN A 92 0.54 3.81 -5.99
N HIS A 93 0.02 2.75 -5.38
CA HIS A 93 -1.40 2.69 -5.03
C HIS A 93 -1.82 3.73 -3.99
N ILE A 94 -0.94 4.11 -3.05
CA ILE A 94 -1.20 5.23 -2.14
C ILE A 94 -1.27 6.55 -2.92
N ASN A 95 -0.35 6.79 -3.86
CA ASN A 95 -0.36 8.00 -4.69
C ASN A 95 -1.61 8.07 -5.57
N ASP A 96 -2.01 6.98 -6.22
CA ASP A 96 -3.25 6.93 -6.99
C ASP A 96 -4.46 7.30 -6.13
N ALA A 97 -4.54 6.74 -4.90
CA ALA A 97 -5.60 7.09 -3.97
C ALA A 97 -5.59 8.58 -3.58
N VAL A 98 -4.41 9.17 -3.39
CA VAL A 98 -4.25 10.60 -3.10
C VAL A 98 -4.70 11.46 -4.29
N GLU A 99 -4.34 11.09 -5.51
CA GLU A 99 -4.76 11.78 -6.73
C GLU A 99 -6.28 11.76 -6.90
N VAL A 100 -6.91 10.59 -6.72
CA VAL A 100 -8.38 10.46 -6.74
C VAL A 100 -9.01 11.33 -5.65
N ILE A 101 -8.51 11.30 -4.41
CA ILE A 101 -9.01 12.15 -3.32
C ILE A 101 -8.97 13.64 -3.71
N ASN A 102 -7.87 14.08 -4.32
CA ASN A 102 -7.70 15.48 -4.69
C ASN A 102 -8.65 15.91 -5.81
N GLY A 103 -9.02 15.00 -6.70
CA GLY A 103 -9.95 15.22 -7.80
C GLY A 103 -11.44 15.26 -7.43
N ILE A 104 -11.81 14.81 -6.22
CA ILE A 104 -13.19 14.86 -5.68
C ILE A 104 -13.49 16.21 -5.06
#